data_AF-A0A2H9U7B1-F1
#
_entry.id   AF-A0A2H9U7B1-F1
#
_cell.length_a   1.000
_cell.length_b   1.000
_cell.length_c   1.000
_cell.angle_alpha   90.00
_cell.angle_beta   90.00
_cell.angle_gamma   90.00
#
_symmetry.space_group_name_H-M   'P 1'
#
loop_
_entity.id
_entity.type
_entity.pdbx_description
1 polymer ?
#
loop_
_entity_poly.entity_id
_entity_poly.type
_entity_poly.pdbx_seq_one_letter_code
_entity_poly.pdbx_strand_id
1 'polypeptide(L)'
;MTKKHPTPAVNSLTLEQAHELIHKLLDRITELEDRLNQHSGNSSKPPSSDGPGSTPSARLRPACGKKRGAQPGHKGQRRGRHPPPAPLSVGSFYPP
;
A
#
# COMPACT_ATOMS: atom_id res chain seq x y z
N MET A 1 -11.81 -16.89 -14.23
CA MET A 1 -12.41 -18.17 -13.78
C MET A 1 -13.51 -17.87 -12.78
N THR A 2 -14.77 -17.87 -13.20
CA THR A 2 -15.93 -17.69 -12.31
C THR A 2 -16.15 -19.00 -11.55
N LYS A 3 -15.90 -19.02 -10.24
CA LYS A 3 -16.26 -20.16 -9.39
C LYS A 3 -17.78 -20.21 -9.31
N LYS A 4 -18.40 -21.07 -10.12
CA LYS A 4 -19.83 -21.36 -10.00
C LYS A 4 -20.03 -22.12 -8.69
N HIS A 5 -20.59 -21.45 -7.69
CA HIS A 5 -20.99 -22.10 -6.46
C HIS A 5 -22.26 -22.91 -6.75
N PRO A 6 -22.29 -24.22 -6.44
CA PRO A 6 -23.50 -25.01 -6.57
C PRO A 6 -24.54 -24.44 -5.60
N THR A 7 -25.74 -24.13 -6.10
CA THR A 7 -26.89 -23.80 -5.25
C THR A 7 -27.24 -25.04 -4.43
N PRO A 8 -27.16 -24.98 -3.09
CA PRO A 8 -27.53 -26.11 -2.26
C PRO A 8 -29.04 -26.39 -2.39
N ALA A 9 -29.39 -27.66 -2.53
CA ALA A 9 -30.78 -28.10 -2.51
C ALA A 9 -31.43 -27.67 -1.19
N VAL A 10 -32.58 -26.99 -1.28
CA VAL A 10 -33.30 -26.46 -0.12
C VAL A 10 -34.01 -27.62 0.56
N ASN A 11 -33.41 -28.15 1.61
CA ASN A 11 -34.10 -29.05 2.53
C ASN A 11 -35.16 -28.23 3.27
N SER A 12 -36.37 -28.76 3.44
CA SER A 12 -37.43 -28.12 4.23
C SER A 12 -37.01 -28.09 5.71
N LEU A 13 -36.40 -26.98 6.14
CA LEU A 13 -36.06 -26.74 7.53
C LEU A 13 -37.30 -26.33 8.34
N THR A 14 -37.29 -26.66 9.62
CA THR A 14 -38.27 -26.14 10.58
C THR A 14 -38.05 -24.63 10.82
N LEU A 15 -39.06 -23.92 11.30
CA LEU A 15 -39.00 -22.46 11.52
C LEU A 15 -37.84 -22.04 12.43
N GLU A 16 -37.61 -22.78 13.52
CA GLU A 16 -36.54 -22.51 14.48
C GLU A 16 -35.16 -22.66 13.84
N GLN A 17 -34.95 -23.74 13.08
CA GLN A 17 -33.70 -23.96 12.37
C GLN A 17 -33.47 -22.90 11.27
N ALA A 18 -34.54 -22.41 10.64
CA ALA A 18 -34.45 -21.31 9.69
C ALA A 18 -33.99 -20.01 10.37
N HIS A 19 -34.53 -19.68 11.54
CA HIS A 19 -34.09 -18.52 12.31
C HIS A 19 -32.62 -18.62 12.72
N GLU A 20 -32.17 -19.77 13.22
CA GLU A 20 -30.76 -19.99 13.57
C GLU A 20 -29.82 -19.81 12.37
N LEU A 21 -30.21 -20.32 11.20
CA LEU A 21 -29.43 -20.14 9.98
C LEU A 21 -29.37 -18.68 9.55
N ILE A 22 -30.49 -17.95 9.63
CA ILE A 22 -30.52 -16.52 9.32
C ILE A 22 -29.56 -15.75 10.23
N HIS A 23 -29.58 -15.99 11.53
CA HIS A 23 -28.64 -15.34 12.45
C HIS A 23 -27.18 -15.63 12.11
N LYS A 24 -26.82 -16.90 11.87
CA LYS A 24 -25.45 -17.28 11.47
C LYS A 24 -25.02 -16.65 10.15
N LEU A 25 -25.93 -16.54 9.20
CA LEU A 25 -25.65 -15.91 7.91
C LEU A 25 -25.47 -14.40 8.06
N LEU A 26 -26.30 -13.73 8.87
CA LEU A 26 -26.16 -12.31 9.17
C LEU A 26 -24.82 -12.02 9.85
N ASP A 27 -24.45 -12.79 10.86
CA ASP A 27 -23.14 -12.65 11.55
C ASP A 27 -21.97 -12.84 10.59
N ARG A 28 -22.10 -13.76 9.62
CA ARG A 28 -21.06 -13.96 8.62
C ARG A 28 -20.99 -12.83 7.61
N ILE A 29 -22.14 -12.28 7.22
CA ILE A 29 -22.22 -11.13 6.31
C ILE A 29 -21.57 -9.92 6.98
N THR A 30 -21.91 -9.62 8.23
CA THR A 30 -21.33 -8.46 8.95
C THR A 30 -19.81 -8.57 9.08
N GLU A 31 -19.28 -9.76 9.45
CA GLU A 31 -17.84 -9.98 9.51
C GLU A 31 -17.16 -9.77 8.14
N LEU A 32 -17.78 -10.22 7.05
CA LEU A 32 -17.25 -10.05 5.70
C LEU A 32 -17.30 -8.59 5.24
N GLU A 33 -18.39 -7.89 5.54
CA GLU A 33 -18.56 -6.46 5.25
C GLU A 33 -17.54 -5.62 6.03
N ASP A 34 -17.34 -5.90 7.32
CA ASP A 34 -16.32 -5.24 8.13
C ASP A 34 -14.92 -5.43 7.55
N ARG A 35 -14.59 -6.65 7.11
CA ARG A 35 -13.30 -6.94 6.47
C ARG A 35 -13.12 -6.22 5.14
N LEU A 36 -14.19 -6.12 4.34
CA LEU A 36 -14.15 -5.39 3.06
C LEU A 36 -14.01 -3.88 3.28
N ASN A 37 -14.68 -3.35 4.31
CA ASN A 37 -14.58 -1.94 4.66
C ASN A 37 -13.19 -1.59 5.18
N GLN A 38 -12.41 -2.51 5.75
CA GLN A 38 -11.07 -2.18 6.26
C GLN A 38 -10.00 -2.21 5.18
N HIS A 39 -9.68 -1.05 4.60
CA HIS A 39 -8.58 -0.89 3.63
C HIS A 39 -7.67 0.30 3.98
N SER A 40 -6.41 0.30 3.50
CA SER A 40 -5.43 1.38 3.79
C SER A 40 -5.94 2.80 3.52
N GLY A 41 -6.87 2.96 2.56
CA GLY A 41 -7.53 4.22 2.23
C GLY A 41 -8.48 4.80 3.29
N ASN A 42 -9.03 4.01 4.22
CA ASN A 42 -9.88 4.52 5.32
C ASN A 42 -9.33 4.24 6.73
N SER A 43 -8.40 3.30 6.85
CA SER A 43 -7.97 2.74 8.14
C SER A 43 -6.69 3.37 8.70
N SER A 44 -6.15 4.41 8.05
CA SER A 44 -4.81 5.00 8.34
C SER A 44 -3.65 3.98 8.36
N LYS A 45 -3.90 2.73 7.94
CA LYS A 45 -2.89 1.68 7.80
C LYS A 45 -1.97 2.03 6.64
N PRO A 46 -0.65 1.73 6.74
CA PRO A 46 0.25 2.00 5.64
C PRO A 46 -0.17 1.19 4.40
N PRO A 47 -0.02 1.74 3.19
CA PRO A 47 -0.46 1.11 1.94
C PRO A 47 0.19 -0.25 1.67
N SER A 48 1.31 -0.55 2.34
CA SER A 48 1.97 -1.86 2.33
C SER A 48 1.25 -2.95 3.11
N SER A 49 0.22 -2.62 3.90
CA SER A 49 -0.56 -3.58 4.70
C SER A 49 -1.61 -4.31 3.89
N ASP A 50 -2.00 -3.76 2.73
CA ASP A 50 -2.95 -4.44 1.87
C ASP A 50 -2.22 -5.56 1.09
N GLY A 51 -2.79 -6.76 1.05
CA GLY A 51 -2.17 -7.93 0.42
C GLY A 51 -1.96 -7.81 -1.10
N PRO A 52 -1.16 -8.70 -1.71
CA PRO A 52 -0.94 -8.71 -3.16
C PRO A 52 -2.29 -8.90 -3.89
N GLY A 53 -2.69 -7.91 -4.68
CA GLY A 53 -4.01 -7.86 -5.34
C GLY A 53 -4.94 -6.76 -4.80
N SER A 54 -4.58 -6.12 -3.69
CA SER A 54 -5.18 -4.83 -3.35
C SER A 54 -4.91 -3.84 -4.47
N THR A 55 -5.92 -3.07 -4.85
CA THR A 55 -5.71 -1.99 -5.80
C THR A 55 -4.68 -1.05 -5.17
N PRO A 56 -3.49 -0.86 -5.78
CA PRO A 56 -2.61 0.18 -5.32
C PRO A 56 -3.43 1.47 -5.27
N SER A 57 -3.16 2.36 -4.31
CA SER A 57 -3.69 3.73 -4.34
C SER A 57 -3.12 4.44 -5.57
N ALA A 58 -3.63 4.05 -6.74
CA ALA A 58 -3.16 4.42 -8.06
C ALA A 58 -4.04 5.55 -8.55
N ARG A 59 -4.19 6.58 -7.72
CA ARG A 59 -4.32 7.91 -8.30
C ARG A 59 -2.91 8.30 -8.72
N LEU A 60 -2.51 7.78 -9.90
CA LEU A 60 -1.41 8.36 -10.67
C LEU A 60 -1.75 9.84 -10.79
N ARG A 61 -0.99 10.69 -10.09
CA ARG A 61 -1.18 12.13 -10.20
C ARG A 61 -1.07 12.46 -11.69
N PRO A 62 -2.03 13.19 -12.28
CA PRO A 62 -1.96 13.52 -13.69
C PRO A 62 -0.59 14.15 -13.97
N ALA A 63 0.03 13.72 -15.07
CA ALA A 63 1.35 14.21 -15.45
C ALA A 63 1.28 15.74 -15.51
N CYS A 64 2.00 16.40 -14.61
CA CYS A 64 2.06 17.84 -14.63
C CYS A 64 2.83 18.25 -15.88
N GLY A 65 2.23 19.03 -16.77
CA GLY A 65 2.90 19.55 -17.98
C GLY A 65 4.07 20.50 -17.68
N LYS A 66 4.33 20.79 -16.40
CA LYS A 66 5.47 21.60 -15.96
C LYS A 66 6.72 20.73 -15.96
N LYS A 67 7.72 21.15 -16.76
CA LYS A 67 9.05 20.55 -16.73
C LYS A 67 9.65 20.69 -15.32
N ARG A 68 10.39 19.67 -14.88
CA ARG A 68 11.15 19.74 -13.62
C ARG A 68 12.21 20.84 -13.75
N GLY A 69 12.35 21.67 -12.71
CA GLY A 69 13.35 22.74 -12.66
C GLY A 69 12.75 24.14 -12.48
N ALA A 70 13.62 25.15 -12.48
CA ALA A 70 13.21 26.54 -12.41
C ALA A 70 12.57 26.99 -13.74
N GLN A 71 11.77 28.07 -13.70
CA GLN A 71 11.19 28.65 -14.92
C GLN A 71 12.29 29.16 -15.87
N PRO A 72 12.01 29.22 -17.19
CA PRO A 72 12.91 29.87 -18.14
C PRO A 72 13.29 31.28 -17.66
N GLY A 73 14.59 31.60 -17.66
CA GLY A 73 15.11 32.90 -17.20
C GLY A 73 15.62 32.92 -15.75
N HIS A 74 15.38 31.88 -14.93
CA HIS A 74 15.99 31.80 -13.61
C HIS A 74 17.49 31.51 -13.67
N LYS A 75 18.29 32.39 -13.07
CA LYS A 75 19.72 32.15 -12.83
C LYS A 75 19.86 30.99 -11.84
N GLY A 76 20.44 29.88 -12.28
CA GLY A 76 20.73 28.75 -11.41
C GLY A 76 21.81 29.11 -10.39
N GLN A 77 21.59 28.79 -9.11
CA GLN A 77 22.61 28.90 -8.07
C GLN A 77 23.13 27.50 -7.74
N ARG A 78 24.46 27.34 -7.76
CA ARG A 78 25.13 26.08 -7.40
C ARG A 78 26.41 26.39 -6.64
N ARG A 79 26.72 25.55 -5.65
CA ARG A 79 28.02 25.59 -4.96
C ARG A 79 29.06 24.86 -5.82
N GLY A 80 30.27 25.41 -5.91
CA GLY A 80 31.41 24.72 -6.51
C GLY A 80 31.75 23.46 -5.73
N ARG A 81 32.35 22.46 -6.40
CA ARG A 81 32.87 21.28 -5.70
C ARG A 81 34.07 21.70 -4.85
N HIS A 82 34.14 21.21 -3.62
CA HIS A 82 35.32 21.36 -2.78
C HIS A 82 36.48 20.56 -3.40
N PRO A 83 37.74 21.06 -3.36
CA PRO A 83 38.89 20.30 -3.84
C PRO A 83 39.05 18.97 -3.07
N PRO A 84 39.61 17.93 -3.69
CA PRO A 84 39.92 16.69 -2.97
C PRO A 84 40.89 16.97 -1.82
N PRO A 85 40.82 16.23 -0.70
CA PRO A 85 41.76 16.38 0.41
C PRO A 85 43.18 16.04 -0.05
N ALA A 86 44.18 16.65 0.59
CA ALA A 86 45.57 16.31 0.34
C ALA A 86 45.84 14.83 0.71
N PRO A 87 46.71 14.12 -0.03
CA PRO A 87 47.08 12.75 0.33
C PRO A 87 47.73 12.73 1.70
N LEU A 88 47.24 11.85 2.58
CA LEU A 88 47.84 11.64 3.88
C LEU A 88 49.14 10.85 3.71
N SER A 89 50.26 11.45 4.11
CA SER A 89 51.55 10.74 4.20
C SER A 89 51.53 9.83 5.42
N VAL A 90 51.61 8.52 5.21
CA VAL A 90 51.79 7.54 6.28
C VAL A 90 53.29 7.44 6.56
N GLY A 91 53.74 8.03 7.66
CA GLY A 91 55.09 7.83 8.16
C GLY A 91 55.24 6.41 8.71
N SER A 92 56.30 5.71 8.29
CA SER A 92 56.65 4.42 8.91
C SER A 92 57.18 4.67 10.32
N PHE A 93 56.38 4.36 11.34
CA PHE A 93 56.81 4.42 12.74
C PHE A 93 57.42 3.09 13.14
N TYR A 94 58.73 3.07 13.39
CA TYR A 94 59.41 1.95 14.03
C TYR A 94 59.62 2.28 15.51
N PRO A 95 58.94 1.55 16.44
CA PRO A 95 59.21 1.70 17.87
C PRO A 95 60.60 1.16 18.25
N PRO A 96 61.21 1.69 19.34
CA PRO A 96 62.57 1.38 19.76
C PRO A 96 62.74 -0.03 20.34
#